data_AF-A0A2H0MKA7-F1
#
_entry.id   AF-A0A2H0MKA7-F1
#
_cell.length_a   1.000
_cell.length_b   1.000
_cell.length_c   1.000
_cell.angle_alpha   90.00
_cell.angle_beta   90.00
_cell.angle_gamma   90.00
#
_symmetry.space_group_name_H-M   'P 1'
#
loop_
_entity.id
_entity.type
_entity.pdbx_description
1 polymer ?
#
loop_
_entity_poly.entity_id
_entity_poly.type
_entity_poly.pdbx_seq_one_letter_code
_entity_poly.pdbx_strand_id
1 'polypeptide(L)'
;PVSHPQTFARRDRAFALLIVLLGSAVFANHLENPLQFDSVAHVLDNPRLQHPGEILSLGFWAREFMDRSLMQISLSANVAWGGFDPAGFHLFNLCFHLLNAFLAYRVLRGIGRRLGREGEVPPGACRLAALIFLLHPIQTESVVYVMGRSEVLSATFYLAGFLLFQSALEGRGRGPAWIRAGIFPLGILACLALGFSVKPTVATLPFLLVLYYLMGLGPGSPALEFLRRWRWVLGGGVLAAAAALTVQLVMDETFLTFYSGAQKEVARSLYLTTQPGVVMLYYANKLVLPFNLTVDPGFGWVTSPASPVFLAGTALAGLWFFLAVRSADRRLNLFCFAWYFVVLSPSSSIVPLHDAAAEHRVYLAGLGLLFPCARLLHSAAPRPVPKTALAVFVLVLLSLLTVQRNRVWHSEVSLWQDAYRKSPGKVRPLVNLARGLTVAGREGEAAALYEASLRLNPNLFASNYNLAELYLRRGDADRALMFFSRAANIDPQVPEAHGKLGEIYLSRREWDQADTHLKRAVELNPRYAVAMRNLGVLHYFYRNDRRAGLTYFARTLELDPAQPGAEKIRQLLAWGETPPANPPPP
;
A
#
# COMPACT_ATOMS: atom_id res chain seq x y z
N PRO A 1 -2.83 41.07 22.69
CA PRO A 1 -1.52 41.35 22.06
C PRO A 1 -1.52 41.01 20.57
N VAL A 2 -1.72 42.04 19.73
CA VAL A 2 -1.77 41.92 18.27
C VAL A 2 -0.36 41.61 17.76
N SER A 3 -0.06 40.33 17.55
CA SER A 3 1.23 39.90 16.99
C SER A 3 1.34 40.37 15.54
N HIS A 4 2.35 41.20 15.23
CA HIS A 4 2.63 41.68 13.87
C HIS A 4 2.74 40.52 12.84
N PRO A 5 2.20 40.66 11.62
CA PRO A 5 2.21 39.62 10.57
C PRO A 5 3.60 39.03 10.29
N GLN A 6 4.66 39.84 10.40
CA GLN A 6 6.04 39.42 10.19
C GLN A 6 6.53 38.41 11.25
N THR A 7 6.15 38.58 12.51
CA THR A 7 6.50 37.64 13.60
C THR A 7 5.82 36.28 13.40
N PHE A 8 4.63 36.30 12.80
CA PHE A 8 3.85 35.12 12.54
C PHE A 8 4.45 34.27 11.41
N ALA A 9 4.82 34.90 10.29
CA ALA A 9 5.52 34.23 9.19
C ALA A 9 6.87 33.63 9.61
N ARG A 10 7.61 34.32 10.50
CA ARG A 10 8.90 33.83 11.02
C ARG A 10 8.75 32.53 11.83
N ARG A 11 7.70 32.42 12.66
CA ARG A 11 7.44 31.20 13.47
C ARG A 11 7.03 30.01 12.61
N ASP A 12 6.22 30.22 11.58
CA ASP A 12 5.82 29.15 10.66
C ASP A 12 7.02 28.66 9.82
N ARG A 13 7.90 29.57 9.38
CA ARG A 13 9.16 29.20 8.70
C ARG A 13 10.10 28.39 9.59
N ALA A 14 10.29 28.80 10.85
CA ALA A 14 11.11 28.06 11.80
C ALA A 14 10.53 26.66 12.07
N PHE A 15 9.21 26.53 12.13
CA PHE A 15 8.56 25.23 12.31
C PHE A 15 8.67 24.33 11.08
N ALA A 16 8.57 24.90 9.87
CA ALA A 16 8.82 24.15 8.64
C ALA A 16 10.26 23.61 8.59
N LEU A 17 11.25 24.44 8.96
CA LEU A 17 12.64 24.00 9.05
C LEU A 17 12.82 22.88 10.09
N LEU A 18 12.16 22.97 11.25
CA LEU A 18 12.19 21.90 12.25
C LEU A 18 11.63 20.58 11.71
N ILE A 19 10.51 20.62 10.97
CA ILE A 19 9.94 19.43 10.33
C ILE A 19 10.96 18.81 9.38
N VAL A 20 11.59 19.61 8.52
CA VAL A 20 12.58 19.12 7.55
C VAL A 20 13.76 18.49 8.29
N LEU A 21 14.38 19.20 9.22
CA LEU A 21 15.57 18.69 9.94
C LEU A 21 15.26 17.42 10.72
N LEU A 22 14.17 17.41 11.49
CA LEU A 22 13.85 16.28 12.35
C LEU A 22 13.34 15.07 11.55
N GLY A 23 12.46 15.30 10.58
CA GLY A 23 11.94 14.24 9.72
C GLY A 23 13.04 13.62 8.86
N SER A 24 13.90 14.43 8.24
CA SER A 24 15.05 13.91 7.50
C SER A 24 16.01 13.11 8.38
N ALA A 25 16.29 13.58 9.61
CA ALA A 25 17.16 12.84 10.53
C ALA A 25 16.59 11.48 10.94
N VAL A 26 15.30 11.42 11.27
CA VAL A 26 14.64 10.18 11.75
C VAL A 26 14.44 9.16 10.63
N PHE A 27 14.25 9.63 9.40
CA PHE A 27 14.12 8.76 8.23
C PHE A 27 15.44 8.57 7.46
N ALA A 28 16.57 9.15 7.85
CA ALA A 28 17.81 9.04 7.06
C ALA A 28 18.22 7.60 6.76
N ASN A 29 18.00 6.68 7.71
CA ASN A 29 18.44 5.28 7.64
C ASN A 29 17.60 4.36 6.74
N HIS A 30 16.67 4.89 5.93
CA HIS A 30 15.89 4.08 4.98
C HIS A 30 16.23 4.35 3.51
N LEU A 31 16.99 5.41 3.22
CA LEU A 31 17.25 5.82 1.83
C LEU A 31 18.00 4.75 1.02
N GLU A 32 18.76 3.88 1.70
CA GLU A 32 19.50 2.77 1.09
C GLU A 32 18.72 1.45 1.06
N ASN A 33 17.47 1.43 1.54
CA ASN A 33 16.68 0.21 1.56
C ASN A 33 16.33 -0.25 0.13
N PRO A 34 16.38 -1.56 -0.18
CA PRO A 34 16.07 -2.07 -1.51
C PRO A 34 14.57 -1.94 -1.83
N LEU A 35 14.24 -2.01 -3.13
CA LEU A 35 12.86 -2.24 -3.56
C LEU A 35 12.44 -3.66 -3.16
N GLN A 36 11.37 -3.75 -2.39
CA GLN A 36 10.90 -5.00 -1.80
C GLN A 36 9.37 -5.07 -1.73
N PHE A 37 8.85 -6.27 -1.48
CA PHE A 37 7.42 -6.60 -1.47
C PHE A 37 6.75 -6.23 -2.81
N ASP A 38 5.57 -5.60 -2.81
CA ASP A 38 4.89 -5.29 -4.08
C ASP A 38 5.63 -4.25 -4.92
N SER A 39 6.65 -3.57 -4.37
CA SER A 39 7.51 -2.66 -5.14
C SER A 39 8.28 -3.40 -6.23
N VAL A 40 8.62 -4.68 -6.03
CA VAL A 40 9.29 -5.49 -7.06
C VAL A 40 8.35 -5.67 -8.25
N ALA A 41 7.13 -6.17 -7.99
CA ALA A 41 6.14 -6.42 -9.04
C ALA A 41 5.68 -5.14 -9.76
N HIS A 42 5.44 -4.04 -9.03
CA HIS A 42 4.88 -2.82 -9.60
C HIS A 42 5.92 -1.86 -10.17
N VAL A 43 7.19 -1.97 -9.76
CA VAL A 43 8.28 -1.10 -10.22
C VAL A 43 9.25 -1.86 -11.11
N LEU A 44 9.92 -2.89 -10.60
CA LEU A 44 10.98 -3.60 -11.33
C LEU A 44 10.42 -4.47 -12.46
N ASP A 45 9.39 -5.25 -12.17
CA ASP A 45 8.82 -6.22 -13.11
C ASP A 45 7.78 -5.59 -14.05
N ASN A 46 7.49 -4.29 -13.90
CA ASN A 46 6.48 -3.61 -14.69
C ASN A 46 7.06 -3.18 -16.05
N PRO A 47 6.62 -3.80 -17.17
CA PRO A 47 7.20 -3.52 -18.48
C PRO A 47 6.94 -2.08 -18.93
N ARG A 48 5.86 -1.45 -18.47
CA ARG A 48 5.51 -0.07 -18.85
C ARG A 48 6.51 0.94 -18.30
N LEU A 49 7.15 0.65 -17.16
CA LEU A 49 8.16 1.54 -16.58
C LEU A 49 9.51 1.46 -17.29
N GLN A 50 9.73 0.47 -18.16
CA GLN A 50 10.88 0.44 -19.06
C GLN A 50 10.77 1.49 -20.18
N HIS A 51 9.56 1.98 -20.46
CA HIS A 51 9.28 3.02 -21.45
C HIS A 51 8.51 4.19 -20.82
N PRO A 52 9.15 4.95 -19.89
CA PRO A 52 8.44 5.91 -19.04
C PRO A 52 7.71 7.02 -19.82
N GLY A 53 8.21 7.38 -21.01
CA GLY A 53 7.60 8.39 -21.89
C GLY A 53 6.15 8.09 -22.31
N GLU A 54 5.75 6.82 -22.37
CA GLU A 54 4.37 6.43 -22.71
C GLU A 54 3.37 6.76 -21.59
N ILE A 55 3.84 6.77 -20.35
CA ILE A 55 3.04 7.04 -19.15
C ILE A 55 3.00 8.55 -18.86
N LEU A 56 4.07 9.29 -19.17
CA LEU A 56 4.25 10.70 -18.85
C LEU A 56 3.44 11.63 -19.77
N SER A 57 2.12 11.42 -19.86
CA SER A 57 1.23 12.23 -20.68
C SER A 57 -0.11 12.51 -20.00
N LEU A 58 -0.73 13.64 -20.37
CA LEU A 58 -2.09 13.96 -19.94
C LEU A 58 -3.11 12.97 -20.52
N GLY A 59 -2.86 12.46 -21.73
CA GLY A 59 -3.68 11.42 -22.36
C GLY A 59 -3.71 10.13 -21.55
N PHE A 60 -2.55 9.69 -21.05
CA PHE A 60 -2.46 8.55 -20.12
C PHE A 60 -3.23 8.84 -18.82
N TRP A 61 -3.01 10.02 -18.23
CA TRP A 61 -3.72 10.41 -17.01
C TRP A 61 -5.24 10.32 -17.14
N ALA A 62 -5.79 10.84 -18.25
CA ALA A 62 -7.22 10.83 -18.52
C ALA A 62 -7.77 9.43 -18.81
N ARG A 63 -7.05 8.61 -19.60
CA ARG A 63 -7.46 7.25 -19.96
C ARG A 63 -7.46 6.30 -18.75
N GLU A 64 -6.42 6.39 -17.92
CA GLU A 64 -6.19 5.49 -16.78
C GLU A 64 -6.61 6.15 -15.45
N PHE A 65 -7.49 7.16 -15.49
CA PHE A 65 -7.83 7.98 -14.32
C PHE A 65 -8.30 7.16 -13.12
N MET A 66 -9.10 6.13 -13.38
CA MET A 66 -9.63 5.21 -12.34
C MET A 66 -8.57 4.17 -11.90
N ASP A 67 -7.54 3.95 -12.73
CA ASP A 67 -6.43 3.01 -12.55
C ASP A 67 -5.21 3.62 -11.86
N ARG A 68 -5.45 4.58 -10.96
CA ARG A 68 -4.40 5.28 -10.19
C ARG A 68 -3.35 5.95 -11.12
N SER A 69 -3.78 6.56 -12.22
CA SER A 69 -2.86 7.10 -13.23
C SER A 69 -1.80 8.05 -12.68
N LEU A 70 -2.13 8.93 -11.74
CA LEU A 70 -1.16 9.86 -11.18
C LEU A 70 -0.11 9.15 -10.29
N MET A 71 -0.48 8.04 -9.64
CA MET A 71 0.48 7.17 -8.96
C MET A 71 1.47 6.58 -9.97
N GLN A 72 0.97 6.03 -11.09
CA GLN A 72 1.82 5.47 -12.15
C GLN A 72 2.71 6.53 -12.80
N ILE A 73 2.18 7.72 -13.08
CA ILE A 73 2.93 8.88 -13.58
C ILE A 73 4.03 9.27 -12.60
N SER A 74 3.76 9.29 -11.29
CA SER A 74 4.78 9.63 -10.30
C SER A 74 5.92 8.62 -10.24
N LEU A 75 5.62 7.32 -10.41
CA LEU A 75 6.64 6.26 -10.50
C LEU A 75 7.43 6.39 -11.80
N SER A 76 6.75 6.60 -12.93
CA SER A 76 7.37 6.80 -14.24
C SER A 76 8.29 8.02 -14.28
N ALA A 77 7.87 9.14 -13.69
CA ALA A 77 8.69 10.34 -13.58
C ALA A 77 9.96 10.08 -12.76
N ASN A 78 9.84 9.29 -11.70
CA ASN A 78 10.98 8.88 -10.89
C ASN A 78 11.97 8.04 -11.69
N VAL A 79 11.48 7.07 -12.48
CA VAL A 79 12.32 6.22 -13.36
C VAL A 79 12.97 7.05 -14.46
N ALA A 80 12.24 7.99 -15.06
CA ALA A 80 12.76 8.86 -16.11
C ALA A 80 13.92 9.76 -15.62
N TRP A 81 13.92 10.15 -14.34
CA TRP A 81 14.96 11.03 -13.77
C TRP A 81 16.11 10.29 -13.11
N GLY A 82 15.84 9.21 -12.39
CA GLY A 82 16.82 8.51 -11.54
C GLY A 82 16.98 7.02 -11.85
N GLY A 83 16.33 6.51 -12.89
CA GLY A 83 16.27 5.09 -13.16
C GLY A 83 15.59 4.31 -12.03
N PHE A 84 16.01 3.05 -11.84
CA PHE A 84 15.48 2.16 -10.81
C PHE A 84 16.22 2.25 -9.47
N ASP A 85 16.98 3.32 -9.22
CA ASP A 85 17.68 3.54 -7.96
C ASP A 85 16.68 3.71 -6.79
N PRO A 86 16.67 2.81 -5.78
CA PRO A 86 15.73 2.88 -4.65
C PRO A 86 15.77 4.22 -3.91
N ALA A 87 16.94 4.86 -3.81
CA ALA A 87 17.10 6.10 -3.04
C ALA A 87 16.21 7.22 -3.56
N GLY A 88 16.03 7.33 -4.88
CA GLY A 88 15.14 8.32 -5.48
C GLY A 88 13.67 8.11 -5.08
N PHE A 89 13.22 6.85 -5.02
CA PHE A 89 11.83 6.52 -4.64
C PHE A 89 11.54 6.85 -3.18
N HIS A 90 12.48 6.51 -2.30
CA HIS A 90 12.42 6.79 -0.87
C HIS A 90 12.46 8.29 -0.58
N LEU A 91 13.35 9.03 -1.25
CA LEU A 91 13.45 10.48 -1.10
C LEU A 91 12.15 11.18 -1.54
N PHE A 92 11.52 10.72 -2.63
CA PHE A 92 10.24 11.23 -3.08
C PHE A 92 9.17 11.09 -1.97
N ASN A 93 9.01 9.89 -1.42
CA ASN A 93 8.02 9.64 -0.37
C ASN A 93 8.30 10.48 0.89
N LEU A 94 9.57 10.58 1.29
CA LEU A 94 9.99 11.41 2.41
C LEU A 94 9.64 12.89 2.20
N CYS A 95 9.94 13.46 1.03
CA CYS A 95 9.60 14.84 0.70
C CYS A 95 8.09 15.12 0.84
N PHE A 96 7.24 14.22 0.34
CA PHE A 96 5.79 14.35 0.51
C PHE A 96 5.35 14.14 1.96
N HIS A 97 6.02 13.28 2.72
CA HIS A 97 5.74 13.14 4.16
C HIS A 97 6.06 14.42 4.95
N LEU A 98 7.21 15.05 4.68
CA LEU A 98 7.59 16.33 5.27
C LEU A 98 6.57 17.44 4.92
N LEU A 99 6.15 17.51 3.66
CA LEU A 99 5.11 18.43 3.21
C LEU A 99 3.78 18.17 3.93
N ASN A 100 3.38 16.91 4.04
CA ASN A 100 2.16 16.51 4.75
C ASN A 100 2.18 16.89 6.23
N ALA A 101 3.30 16.73 6.93
CA ALA A 101 3.41 17.14 8.32
C ALA A 101 3.21 18.66 8.49
N PHE A 102 3.73 19.45 7.55
CA PHE A 102 3.50 20.90 7.54
C PHE A 102 2.05 21.26 7.20
N LEU A 103 1.48 20.64 6.17
CA LEU A 103 0.07 20.84 5.80
C LEU A 103 -0.87 20.43 6.95
N ALA A 104 -0.59 19.30 7.61
CA ALA A 104 -1.32 18.85 8.78
C ALA A 104 -1.28 19.89 9.91
N TYR A 105 -0.11 20.46 10.23
CA TYR A 105 -0.03 21.56 11.21
C TYR A 105 -0.95 22.74 10.85
N ARG A 106 -0.96 23.16 9.57
CA ARG A 106 -1.80 24.27 9.09
C ARG A 106 -3.29 23.93 9.21
N VAL A 107 -3.68 22.75 8.73
CA VAL A 107 -5.06 22.26 8.76
C VAL A 107 -5.56 22.12 10.20
N LEU A 108 -4.81 21.42 11.07
CA LEU A 108 -5.17 21.22 12.48
C LEU A 108 -5.30 22.53 13.24
N ARG A 109 -4.51 23.54 12.88
CA ARG A 109 -4.66 24.88 13.46
C ARG A 109 -5.93 25.59 13.02
N GLY A 110 -6.32 25.49 11.75
CA GLY A 110 -7.62 26.00 11.29
C GLY A 110 -8.78 25.28 12.00
N ILE A 111 -8.68 23.95 12.13
CA ILE A 111 -9.64 23.13 12.89
C ILE A 111 -9.73 23.60 14.35
N GLY A 112 -8.61 23.71 15.03
CA GLY A 112 -8.54 24.15 16.43
C GLY A 112 -9.14 25.55 16.64
N ARG A 113 -8.88 26.48 15.73
CA ARG A 113 -9.42 27.85 15.79
C ARG A 113 -10.92 27.93 15.56
N ARG A 114 -11.43 27.19 14.57
CA ARG A 114 -12.83 27.29 14.15
C ARG A 114 -13.76 26.43 15.01
N LEU A 115 -13.30 25.26 15.45
CA LEU A 115 -14.12 24.25 16.12
C LEU A 115 -13.78 24.07 17.60
N GLY A 116 -12.57 24.47 18.04
CA GLY A 116 -12.20 24.48 19.45
C GLY A 116 -12.83 25.67 20.20
N ARG A 117 -12.85 25.59 21.52
CA ARG A 117 -13.19 26.75 22.35
C ARG A 117 -12.13 27.85 22.20
N GLU A 118 -12.60 29.09 22.14
CA GLU A 118 -11.74 30.24 21.93
C GLU A 118 -10.69 30.34 23.06
N GLY A 119 -9.41 30.46 22.68
CA GLY A 119 -8.29 30.49 23.62
C GLY A 119 -7.83 29.14 24.18
N GLU A 120 -8.59 28.05 23.98
CA GLU A 120 -8.27 26.74 24.59
C GLU A 120 -7.44 25.80 23.70
N VAL A 121 -7.33 26.07 22.40
CA VAL A 121 -6.47 25.28 21.49
C VAL A 121 -5.18 26.03 21.18
N PRO A 122 -4.10 25.83 21.97
CA PRO A 122 -2.86 26.56 21.78
C PRO A 122 -2.15 26.10 20.50
N PRO A 123 -1.46 27.01 19.78
CA PRO A 123 -0.63 26.62 18.62
C PRO A 123 0.45 25.57 18.94
N GLY A 124 0.85 25.47 20.21
CA GLY A 124 1.74 24.41 20.70
C GLY A 124 1.16 23.00 20.55
N ALA A 125 -0.13 22.81 20.81
CA ALA A 125 -0.79 21.52 20.64
C ALA A 125 -0.86 21.11 19.16
N CYS A 126 -1.14 22.05 18.24
CA CYS A 126 -1.14 21.77 16.80
C CYS A 126 0.26 21.40 16.28
N ARG A 127 1.30 22.10 16.76
CA ARG A 127 2.70 21.74 16.43
C ARG A 127 3.08 20.37 16.96
N LEU A 128 2.69 20.07 18.20
CA LEU A 128 2.93 18.76 18.80
C LEU A 128 2.21 17.65 18.03
N ALA A 129 0.95 17.85 17.62
CA ALA A 129 0.21 16.89 16.81
C ALA A 129 0.89 16.61 15.46
N ALA A 130 1.38 17.65 14.79
CA ALA A 130 2.11 17.51 13.52
C ALA A 130 3.48 16.83 13.70
N LEU A 131 4.19 17.10 14.80
CA LEU A 131 5.45 16.41 15.11
C LEU A 131 5.21 14.96 15.51
N ILE A 132 4.15 14.65 16.27
CA ILE A 132 3.76 13.26 16.55
C ILE A 132 3.45 12.56 15.22
N PHE A 133 2.62 13.16 14.36
CA PHE A 133 2.33 12.62 13.03
C PHE A 133 3.59 12.37 12.20
N LEU A 134 4.54 13.31 12.17
CA LEU A 134 5.81 13.20 11.46
C LEU A 134 6.69 12.06 11.98
N LEU A 135 6.74 11.85 13.29
CA LEU A 135 7.70 10.94 13.93
C LEU A 135 7.10 9.59 14.31
N HIS A 136 5.80 9.39 14.07
CA HIS A 136 5.11 8.19 14.50
C HIS A 136 5.58 6.97 13.68
N PRO A 137 5.99 5.85 14.31
CA PRO A 137 6.56 4.71 13.58
C PRO A 137 5.54 3.97 12.70
N ILE A 138 4.24 4.19 12.92
CA ILE A 138 3.19 3.69 12.00
C ILE A 138 3.32 4.28 10.60
N GLN A 139 3.92 5.48 10.47
CA GLN A 139 4.12 6.11 9.17
C GLN A 139 5.23 5.44 8.36
N THR A 140 6.07 4.59 8.97
CA THR A 140 7.13 3.89 8.25
C THR A 140 6.57 3.10 7.06
N GLU A 141 5.42 2.44 7.18
CA GLU A 141 4.82 1.72 6.06
C GLU A 141 4.25 2.66 4.97
N SER A 142 3.99 3.93 5.25
CA SER A 142 3.60 4.90 4.21
C SER A 142 4.79 5.60 3.56
N VAL A 143 5.89 5.74 4.29
CA VAL A 143 7.08 6.50 3.86
C VAL A 143 8.12 5.58 3.22
N VAL A 144 8.50 4.50 3.91
CA VAL A 144 9.61 3.62 3.53
C VAL A 144 9.19 2.53 2.54
N TYR A 145 7.93 2.10 2.59
CA TYR A 145 7.39 1.24 1.54
C TYR A 145 7.14 2.08 0.29
N VAL A 146 7.79 1.77 -0.84
CA VAL A 146 7.69 2.60 -2.05
C VAL A 146 6.26 2.73 -2.54
N MET A 147 5.45 1.66 -2.53
CA MET A 147 4.04 1.76 -2.94
C MET A 147 3.15 2.48 -1.91
N GLY A 148 3.64 2.67 -0.68
CA GLY A 148 3.11 3.62 0.29
C GLY A 148 3.07 5.07 -0.23
N ARG A 149 3.73 5.34 -1.37
CA ARG A 149 3.61 6.58 -2.15
C ARG A 149 2.16 7.00 -2.38
N SER A 150 1.25 6.05 -2.57
CA SER A 150 -0.17 6.35 -2.74
C SER A 150 -0.79 7.04 -1.51
N GLU A 151 -0.32 6.73 -0.29
CA GLU A 151 -0.75 7.38 0.94
C GLU A 151 -0.24 8.81 1.04
N VAL A 152 1.08 9.01 0.92
CA VAL A 152 1.68 10.33 1.09
C VAL A 152 1.23 11.31 0.01
N LEU A 153 1.08 10.85 -1.24
CA LEU A 153 0.67 11.70 -2.35
C LEU A 153 -0.83 12.05 -2.26
N SER A 154 -1.71 11.08 -1.98
CA SER A 154 -3.14 11.36 -1.81
C SER A 154 -3.42 12.25 -0.58
N ALA A 155 -2.70 12.05 0.52
CA ALA A 155 -2.79 12.91 1.71
C ALA A 155 -2.38 14.35 1.42
N THR A 156 -1.41 14.57 0.52
CA THR A 156 -0.96 15.91 0.14
C THR A 156 -2.10 16.68 -0.53
N PHE A 157 -2.74 16.06 -1.52
CA PHE A 157 -3.90 16.65 -2.18
C PHE A 157 -5.09 16.83 -1.22
N TYR A 158 -5.30 15.87 -0.32
CA TYR A 158 -6.36 15.95 0.70
C TYR A 158 -6.17 17.16 1.62
N LEU A 159 -4.99 17.29 2.22
CA LEU A 159 -4.67 18.36 3.16
C LEU A 159 -4.56 19.72 2.46
N ALA A 160 -4.03 19.77 1.24
CA ALA A 160 -3.97 20.98 0.43
C ALA A 160 -5.38 21.47 0.07
N GLY A 161 -6.27 20.59 -0.40
CA GLY A 161 -7.67 20.90 -0.67
C GLY A 161 -8.40 21.39 0.57
N PHE A 162 -8.16 20.75 1.72
CA PHE A 162 -8.71 21.19 3.01
C PHE A 162 -8.20 22.58 3.42
N LEU A 163 -6.92 22.85 3.25
CA LEU A 163 -6.30 24.14 3.57
C LEU A 163 -6.79 25.26 2.64
N LEU A 164 -6.99 24.98 1.35
CA LEU A 164 -7.60 25.90 0.39
C LEU A 164 -9.04 26.25 0.82
N PHE A 165 -9.82 25.27 1.26
CA PHE A 165 -11.16 25.50 1.78
C PHE A 165 -11.16 26.36 3.05
N GLN A 166 -10.28 26.07 4.01
CA GLN A 166 -10.11 26.91 5.20
C GLN A 166 -9.75 28.35 4.83
N SER A 167 -8.84 28.52 3.88
CA SER A 167 -8.39 29.83 3.40
C SER A 167 -9.52 30.60 2.71
N ALA A 168 -10.36 29.91 1.92
CA ALA A 168 -11.53 30.50 1.28
C ALA A 168 -12.59 30.96 2.30
N LEU A 169 -12.79 30.17 3.36
CA LEU A 169 -13.72 30.49 4.44
C LEU A 169 -13.25 31.66 5.31
N GLU A 170 -11.97 31.69 5.68
CA GLU A 170 -11.38 32.73 6.54
C GLU A 170 -11.03 34.01 5.77
N GLY A 171 -10.80 33.94 4.46
CA GLY A 171 -10.47 35.06 3.57
C GLY A 171 -11.63 35.99 3.19
N ARG A 172 -12.78 35.92 3.90
CA ARG A 172 -13.91 36.83 3.69
C ARG A 172 -13.48 38.29 3.98
N GLY A 173 -13.08 39.02 2.94
CA GLY A 173 -12.78 40.46 2.99
C GLY A 173 -11.41 40.88 2.43
N ARG A 174 -10.54 39.95 1.99
CA ARG A 174 -9.25 40.29 1.38
C ARG A 174 -9.15 39.77 -0.06
N GLY A 175 -8.98 40.67 -1.02
CA GLY A 175 -8.76 40.38 -2.43
C GLY A 175 -10.02 40.40 -3.33
N PRO A 176 -9.85 40.43 -4.67
CA PRO A 176 -10.94 40.49 -5.64
C PRO A 176 -11.93 39.32 -5.54
N ALA A 177 -13.23 39.59 -5.80
CA ALA A 177 -14.30 38.59 -5.72
C ALA A 177 -14.10 37.39 -6.67
N TRP A 178 -13.51 37.61 -7.85
CA TRP A 178 -13.26 36.56 -8.85
C TRP A 178 -12.21 35.52 -8.39
N ILE A 179 -11.21 35.93 -7.60
CA ILE A 179 -10.23 34.99 -6.99
C ILE A 179 -10.96 34.05 -6.03
N ARG A 180 -11.94 34.56 -5.29
CA ARG A 180 -12.73 33.78 -4.32
C ARG A 180 -13.75 32.87 -4.99
N ALA A 181 -14.42 33.35 -6.03
CA ALA A 181 -15.44 32.60 -6.75
C ALA A 181 -14.86 31.59 -7.76
N GLY A 182 -13.64 31.82 -8.26
CA GLY A 182 -12.99 30.97 -9.27
C GLY A 182 -11.83 30.13 -8.73
N ILE A 183 -10.78 30.76 -8.19
CA ILE A 183 -9.50 30.07 -7.92
C ILE A 183 -9.61 29.03 -6.80
N PHE A 184 -10.28 29.34 -5.68
CA PHE A 184 -10.40 28.38 -4.58
C PHE A 184 -11.24 27.15 -4.95
N PRO A 185 -12.45 27.29 -5.54
CA PRO A 185 -13.21 26.13 -5.99
C PRO A 185 -12.45 25.29 -7.03
N LEU A 186 -11.83 25.93 -8.04
CA LEU A 186 -11.02 25.22 -9.04
C LEU A 186 -9.82 24.50 -8.41
N GLY A 187 -9.14 25.13 -7.46
CA GLY A 187 -8.03 24.50 -6.74
C GLY A 187 -8.46 23.31 -5.88
N ILE A 188 -9.62 23.38 -5.24
CA ILE A 188 -10.20 22.26 -4.48
C ILE A 188 -10.59 21.13 -5.44
N LEU A 189 -11.24 21.44 -6.56
CA LEU A 189 -11.60 20.46 -7.59
C LEU A 189 -10.36 19.79 -8.21
N ALA A 190 -9.30 20.55 -8.45
CA ALA A 190 -8.02 20.01 -8.91
C ALA A 190 -7.39 19.06 -7.87
N CYS A 191 -7.39 19.43 -6.59
CA CYS A 191 -6.93 18.54 -5.52
C CYS A 191 -7.77 17.26 -5.44
N LEU A 192 -9.09 17.36 -5.61
CA LEU A 192 -9.98 16.20 -5.64
C LEU A 192 -9.66 15.28 -6.82
N ALA A 193 -9.57 15.82 -8.03
CA ALA A 193 -9.31 15.03 -9.24
C ALA A 193 -7.92 14.37 -9.18
N LEU A 194 -6.88 15.14 -8.88
CA LEU A 194 -5.51 14.63 -8.79
C LEU A 194 -5.37 13.62 -7.66
N GLY A 195 -5.87 13.93 -6.47
CA GLY A 195 -5.80 13.02 -5.32
C GLY A 195 -6.59 11.72 -5.53
N PHE A 196 -7.78 11.80 -6.15
CA PHE A 196 -8.59 10.62 -6.45
C PHE A 196 -7.88 9.70 -7.47
N SER A 197 -7.20 10.29 -8.48
CA SER A 197 -6.36 9.54 -9.44
C SER A 197 -5.09 8.92 -8.84
N VAL A 198 -4.88 9.04 -7.52
CA VAL A 198 -3.85 8.32 -6.75
C VAL A 198 -4.49 7.28 -5.85
N LYS A 199 -5.50 7.70 -5.08
CA LYS A 199 -6.19 6.84 -4.11
C LYS A 199 -7.66 7.28 -3.91
N PRO A 200 -8.63 6.35 -3.94
CA PRO A 200 -10.05 6.66 -3.75
C PRO A 200 -10.41 7.31 -2.41
N THR A 201 -9.55 7.21 -1.38
CA THR A 201 -9.74 7.87 -0.06
C THR A 201 -10.03 9.36 -0.17
N VAL A 202 -9.54 10.04 -1.22
CA VAL A 202 -9.77 11.46 -1.47
C VAL A 202 -11.24 11.79 -1.76
N ALA A 203 -12.06 10.82 -2.18
CA ALA A 203 -13.50 11.00 -2.32
C ALA A 203 -14.21 11.40 -1.03
N THR A 204 -13.57 11.20 0.13
CA THR A 204 -14.14 11.58 1.44
C THR A 204 -13.92 13.05 1.79
N LEU A 205 -13.04 13.77 1.06
CA LEU A 205 -12.73 15.17 1.31
C LEU A 205 -13.98 16.07 1.27
N PRO A 206 -14.85 16.03 0.25
CA PRO A 206 -16.02 16.91 0.18
C PRO A 206 -16.93 16.78 1.40
N PHE A 207 -17.09 15.56 1.92
CA PHE A 207 -17.86 15.31 3.14
C PHE A 207 -17.23 16.02 4.35
N LEU A 208 -15.91 15.89 4.56
CA LEU A 208 -15.24 16.58 5.66
C LEU A 208 -15.24 18.10 5.50
N LEU A 209 -15.20 18.64 4.28
CA LEU A 209 -15.32 20.08 4.04
C LEU A 209 -16.70 20.60 4.45
N VAL A 210 -17.77 19.90 4.05
CA VAL A 210 -19.14 20.24 4.43
C VAL A 210 -19.32 20.13 5.94
N LEU A 211 -18.84 19.05 6.55
CA LEU A 211 -18.90 18.87 8.00
C LEU A 211 -18.16 19.98 8.75
N TYR A 212 -16.95 20.32 8.30
CA TYR A 212 -16.15 21.42 8.86
C TYR A 212 -16.87 22.77 8.77
N TYR A 213 -17.51 23.04 7.63
CA TYR A 213 -18.30 24.25 7.43
C TYR A 213 -19.47 24.32 8.42
N LEU A 214 -20.30 23.28 8.46
CA LEU A 214 -21.51 23.20 9.28
C LEU A 214 -21.21 23.28 10.78
N MET A 215 -20.19 22.55 11.25
CA MET A 215 -19.82 22.54 12.67
C MET A 215 -19.24 23.88 13.14
N GLY A 216 -18.70 24.68 12.22
CA GLY A 216 -18.19 26.02 12.50
C GLY A 216 -19.25 27.13 12.45
N LEU A 217 -20.52 26.82 12.17
CA LEU A 217 -21.59 27.83 12.18
C LEU A 217 -21.97 28.27 13.60
N GLY A 218 -22.30 29.55 13.74
CA GLY A 218 -22.78 30.14 14.98
C GLY A 218 -24.26 29.82 15.26
N PRO A 219 -24.72 29.96 16.51
CA PRO A 219 -26.15 29.95 16.83
C PRO A 219 -26.88 31.03 16.01
N GLY A 220 -28.00 30.69 15.36
CA GLY A 220 -28.78 31.63 14.54
C GLY A 220 -28.38 31.75 13.05
N SER A 221 -27.48 30.90 12.54
CA SER A 221 -27.23 30.90 11.09
C SER A 221 -28.43 30.32 10.31
N PRO A 222 -28.86 30.92 9.17
CA PRO A 222 -29.99 30.44 8.38
C PRO A 222 -29.84 28.98 7.92
N ALA A 223 -28.60 28.57 7.59
CA ALA A 223 -28.30 27.19 7.22
C ALA A 223 -28.53 26.21 8.38
N LEU A 224 -28.14 26.58 9.61
CA LEU A 224 -28.37 25.74 10.79
C LEU A 224 -29.86 25.71 11.16
N GLU A 225 -30.59 26.81 10.99
CA GLU A 225 -32.04 26.85 11.18
C GLU A 225 -32.79 25.97 10.18
N PHE A 226 -32.40 26.03 8.90
CA PHE A 226 -32.90 25.14 7.87
C PHE A 226 -32.65 23.68 8.24
N LEU A 227 -31.41 23.32 8.61
CA LEU A 227 -31.07 21.96 9.03
C LEU A 227 -31.87 21.53 10.27
N ARG A 228 -32.09 22.42 11.24
CA ARG A 228 -32.85 22.12 12.46
C ARG A 228 -34.35 21.93 12.17
N ARG A 229 -34.90 22.71 11.24
CA ARG A 229 -36.30 22.60 10.77
C ARG A 229 -36.53 21.27 10.06
N TRP A 230 -35.59 20.87 9.20
CA TRP A 230 -35.70 19.67 8.38
C TRP A 230 -34.98 18.44 8.96
N ARG A 231 -34.51 18.49 10.20
CA ARG A 231 -33.63 17.45 10.79
C ARG A 231 -34.19 16.03 10.72
N TRP A 232 -35.50 15.86 10.85
CA TRP A 232 -36.14 14.55 10.78
C TRP A 232 -36.27 14.04 9.35
N VAL A 233 -36.53 14.93 8.39
CA VAL A 233 -36.58 14.59 6.97
C VAL A 233 -35.18 14.31 6.43
N LEU A 234 -34.22 15.18 6.71
CA LEU A 234 -32.82 15.00 6.31
C LEU A 234 -32.20 13.81 7.03
N GLY A 235 -32.43 13.68 8.34
CA GLY A 235 -31.96 12.54 9.13
C GLY A 235 -32.58 11.23 8.66
N GLY A 236 -33.89 11.20 8.44
CA GLY A 236 -34.59 10.05 7.87
C GLY A 236 -34.10 9.69 6.47
N GLY A 237 -33.86 10.68 5.61
CA GLY A 237 -33.29 10.50 4.28
C GLY A 237 -31.86 9.95 4.30
N VAL A 238 -31.00 10.46 5.19
CA VAL A 238 -29.64 9.92 5.40
C VAL A 238 -29.70 8.49 5.93
N LEU A 239 -30.58 8.19 6.89
CA LEU A 239 -30.77 6.84 7.41
C LEU A 239 -31.31 5.89 6.34
N ALA A 240 -32.27 6.33 5.53
CA ALA A 240 -32.80 5.55 4.42
C ALA A 240 -31.74 5.29 3.34
N ALA A 241 -30.94 6.31 2.99
CA ALA A 241 -29.82 6.16 2.06
C ALA A 241 -28.73 5.24 2.62
N ALA A 242 -28.39 5.35 3.91
CA ALA A 242 -27.45 4.46 4.57
C ALA A 242 -27.97 3.02 4.64
N ALA A 243 -29.26 2.83 4.92
CA ALA A 243 -29.91 1.52 4.92
C ALA A 243 -29.93 0.92 3.50
N ALA A 244 -30.31 1.70 2.48
CA ALA A 244 -30.29 1.28 1.09
C ALA A 244 -28.87 0.93 0.62
N LEU A 245 -27.87 1.75 0.96
CA LEU A 245 -26.46 1.46 0.68
C LEU A 245 -26.00 0.18 1.39
N THR A 246 -26.41 -0.02 2.64
CA THR A 246 -26.08 -1.25 3.40
C THR A 246 -26.71 -2.47 2.74
N VAL A 247 -27.99 -2.39 2.34
CA VAL A 247 -28.67 -3.46 1.60
C VAL A 247 -27.95 -3.73 0.28
N GLN A 248 -27.62 -2.70 -0.50
CA GLN A 248 -26.89 -2.88 -1.76
C GLN A 248 -25.52 -3.52 -1.55
N LEU A 249 -24.76 -3.06 -0.55
CA LEU A 249 -23.43 -3.59 -0.23
C LEU A 249 -23.47 -5.06 0.22
N VAL A 250 -24.56 -5.47 0.90
CA VAL A 250 -24.77 -6.84 1.39
C VAL A 250 -25.32 -7.76 0.30
N MET A 251 -26.22 -7.26 -0.56
CA MET A 251 -26.91 -8.08 -1.56
C MET A 251 -26.14 -8.23 -2.87
N ASP A 252 -25.27 -7.26 -3.20
CA ASP A 252 -24.53 -7.23 -4.46
C ASP A 252 -23.02 -7.17 -4.22
N GLU A 253 -22.36 -8.33 -4.18
CA GLU A 253 -20.90 -8.48 -4.02
C GLU A 253 -20.08 -7.85 -5.17
N THR A 254 -20.71 -7.35 -6.25
CA THR A 254 -20.05 -6.64 -7.36
C THR A 254 -20.18 -5.12 -7.28
N PHE A 255 -21.00 -4.60 -6.37
CA PHE A 255 -21.24 -3.17 -6.20
C PHE A 255 -20.03 -2.42 -5.59
N LEU A 256 -19.40 -1.49 -6.30
CA LEU A 256 -18.17 -0.78 -5.87
C LEU A 256 -16.88 -1.62 -5.81
N THR A 257 -16.86 -2.86 -6.33
CA THR A 257 -15.60 -3.57 -6.63
C THR A 257 -15.00 -3.00 -7.91
N PHE A 258 -14.50 -1.77 -7.82
CA PHE A 258 -13.59 -1.26 -8.82
C PHE A 258 -12.23 -1.90 -8.54
N TYR A 259 -11.81 -2.80 -9.44
CA TYR A 259 -10.50 -3.44 -9.45
C TYR A 259 -10.26 -4.51 -8.37
N SER A 260 -10.53 -5.76 -8.71
CA SER A 260 -9.65 -6.84 -8.26
C SER A 260 -9.55 -7.91 -9.34
N GLY A 261 -8.36 -8.01 -9.93
CA GLY A 261 -8.01 -9.11 -10.81
C GLY A 261 -7.80 -10.38 -10.00
N ALA A 262 -8.44 -11.46 -10.44
CA ALA A 262 -8.04 -12.87 -10.30
C ALA A 262 -7.79 -13.50 -8.91
N GLN A 263 -7.87 -12.79 -7.78
CA GLN A 263 -7.76 -13.41 -6.45
C GLN A 263 -9.10 -13.41 -5.71
N LYS A 264 -9.43 -14.55 -5.08
CA LYS A 264 -10.70 -14.77 -4.36
C LYS A 264 -10.97 -13.62 -3.39
N GLU A 265 -12.00 -12.83 -3.72
CA GLU A 265 -12.45 -11.72 -2.89
C GLU A 265 -12.98 -12.24 -1.55
N VAL A 266 -12.62 -11.54 -0.47
CA VAL A 266 -13.18 -11.83 0.86
C VAL A 266 -14.62 -11.31 0.86
N ALA A 267 -15.57 -12.15 1.28
CA ALA A 267 -16.98 -11.79 1.36
C ALA A 267 -17.17 -10.46 2.12
N ARG A 268 -17.96 -9.54 1.56
CA ARG A 268 -18.16 -8.20 2.15
C ARG A 268 -18.67 -8.27 3.57
N SER A 269 -19.59 -9.20 3.83
CA SER A 269 -20.17 -9.43 5.15
C SER A 269 -19.10 -9.74 6.20
N LEU A 270 -18.19 -10.67 5.87
CA LEU A 270 -17.05 -11.05 6.71
C LEU A 270 -16.07 -9.89 6.91
N TYR A 271 -15.84 -9.11 5.86
CA TYR A 271 -15.00 -7.91 5.94
C TYR A 271 -15.60 -6.89 6.91
N LEU A 272 -16.88 -6.52 6.70
CA LEU A 272 -17.62 -5.55 7.51
C LEU A 272 -17.69 -5.95 8.99
N THR A 273 -17.92 -7.23 9.31
CA THR A 273 -17.91 -7.71 10.70
C THR A 273 -16.51 -7.70 11.33
N THR A 274 -15.46 -7.69 10.53
CA THR A 274 -14.08 -7.61 11.04
C THR A 274 -13.64 -6.17 11.33
N GLN A 275 -14.16 -5.20 10.57
CA GLN A 275 -13.65 -3.83 10.60
C GLN A 275 -13.78 -3.08 11.94
N PRO A 276 -14.85 -3.21 12.75
CA PRO A 276 -14.90 -2.55 14.07
C PRO A 276 -13.74 -2.94 14.97
N GLY A 277 -13.36 -4.22 14.95
CA GLY A 277 -12.20 -4.73 15.67
C GLY A 277 -10.89 -4.16 15.11
N VAL A 278 -10.71 -4.18 13.79
CA VAL A 278 -9.51 -3.61 13.14
C VAL A 278 -9.38 -2.12 13.46
N VAL A 279 -10.45 -1.35 13.28
CA VAL A 279 -10.42 0.12 13.38
C VAL A 279 -10.19 0.58 14.83
N MET A 280 -10.72 -0.11 15.83
CA MET A 280 -10.61 0.31 17.24
C MET A 280 -9.58 -0.47 18.03
N LEU A 281 -9.50 -1.79 17.89
CA LEU A 281 -8.59 -2.64 18.67
C LEU A 281 -7.21 -2.76 18.02
N TYR A 282 -7.11 -2.63 16.70
CA TYR A 282 -5.82 -2.64 16.00
C TYR A 282 -5.34 -1.21 15.74
N TYR A 283 -5.96 -0.45 14.84
CA TYR A 283 -5.48 0.86 14.41
C TYR A 283 -5.39 1.91 15.51
N ALA A 284 -6.48 2.15 16.26
CA ALA A 284 -6.44 3.14 17.35
C ALA A 284 -5.42 2.74 18.43
N ASN A 285 -5.30 1.44 18.73
CA ASN A 285 -4.27 0.93 19.62
C ASN A 285 -2.85 1.22 19.08
N LYS A 286 -2.57 0.96 17.80
CA LYS A 286 -1.24 1.24 17.21
C LYS A 286 -0.91 2.73 17.13
N LEU A 287 -1.91 3.61 17.05
CA LEU A 287 -1.71 5.06 17.08
C LEU A 287 -1.42 5.60 18.49
N VAL A 288 -1.87 4.91 19.54
CA VAL A 288 -1.61 5.32 20.94
C VAL A 288 -0.40 4.60 21.51
N LEU A 289 -0.27 3.31 21.20
CA LEU A 289 0.77 2.38 21.65
C LEU A 289 1.43 1.74 20.42
N PRO A 290 2.41 2.43 19.79
CA PRO A 290 2.97 2.04 18.50
C PRO A 290 4.00 0.91 18.59
N PHE A 291 3.66 -0.16 19.29
CA PHE A 291 4.47 -1.36 19.45
C PHE A 291 3.96 -2.48 18.58
N ASN A 292 4.85 -3.42 18.24
CA ASN A 292 4.50 -4.61 17.46
C ASN A 292 3.87 -4.28 16.09
N LEU A 293 4.41 -3.28 15.40
CA LEU A 293 4.03 -2.91 14.03
C LEU A 293 4.52 -3.97 13.04
N THR A 294 3.74 -4.35 12.03
CA THR A 294 4.10 -5.40 11.06
C THR A 294 3.55 -5.07 9.66
N VAL A 295 4.29 -5.44 8.61
CA VAL A 295 3.85 -5.25 7.21
C VAL A 295 2.67 -6.16 6.85
N ASP A 296 2.48 -7.26 7.59
CA ASP A 296 1.38 -8.19 7.37
C ASP A 296 0.70 -8.54 8.70
N PRO A 297 -0.29 -7.73 9.13
CA PRO A 297 -0.98 -7.94 10.40
C PRO A 297 -1.77 -9.24 10.46
N GLY A 298 -1.49 -10.10 11.44
CA GLY A 298 -2.23 -11.33 11.73
C GLY A 298 -3.59 -11.13 12.39
N PHE A 299 -4.37 -10.12 11.98
CA PHE A 299 -5.73 -9.91 12.52
C PHE A 299 -6.70 -10.93 11.91
N GLY A 300 -7.31 -11.76 12.76
CA GLY A 300 -8.22 -12.84 12.34
C GLY A 300 -9.56 -12.30 11.83
N TRP A 301 -10.16 -13.04 10.89
CA TRP A 301 -11.51 -12.74 10.39
C TRP A 301 -12.57 -12.97 11.47
N VAL A 302 -13.49 -12.02 11.61
CA VAL A 302 -14.59 -12.05 12.56
C VAL A 302 -15.85 -12.50 11.87
N THR A 303 -16.32 -13.71 12.17
CA THR A 303 -17.47 -14.34 11.49
C THR A 303 -18.84 -13.95 12.05
N SER A 304 -18.90 -13.28 13.20
CA SER A 304 -20.16 -12.94 13.86
C SER A 304 -20.13 -11.56 14.54
N PRO A 305 -21.19 -10.75 14.39
CA PRO A 305 -21.41 -9.54 15.18
C PRO A 305 -21.51 -9.79 16.70
N ALA A 306 -21.81 -11.02 17.13
CA ALA A 306 -21.83 -11.39 18.54
C ALA A 306 -20.43 -11.68 19.11
N SER A 307 -19.38 -11.65 18.28
CA SER A 307 -18.02 -11.90 18.74
C SER A 307 -17.52 -10.82 19.72
N PRO A 308 -16.69 -11.18 20.71
CA PRO A 308 -16.11 -10.20 21.63
C PRO A 308 -15.31 -9.10 20.91
N VAL A 309 -14.65 -9.43 19.79
CA VAL A 309 -13.85 -8.50 18.98
C VAL A 309 -14.74 -7.43 18.34
N PHE A 310 -15.85 -7.82 17.71
CA PHE A 310 -16.80 -6.87 17.12
C PHE A 310 -17.45 -6.00 18.20
N LEU A 311 -17.93 -6.61 19.28
CA LEU A 311 -18.61 -5.91 20.37
C LEU A 311 -17.68 -4.92 21.08
N ALA A 312 -16.44 -5.33 21.39
CA ALA A 312 -15.46 -4.44 22.02
C ALA A 312 -15.05 -3.29 21.10
N GLY A 313 -14.81 -3.56 19.81
CA GLY A 313 -14.52 -2.51 18.83
C GLY A 313 -15.66 -1.50 18.74
N THR A 314 -16.90 -1.97 18.60
CA THR A 314 -18.10 -1.12 18.54
C THR A 314 -18.32 -0.34 19.83
N ALA A 315 -18.13 -0.98 20.99
CA ALA A 315 -18.27 -0.33 22.30
C ALA A 315 -17.23 0.77 22.52
N LEU A 316 -15.96 0.56 22.11
CA LEU A 316 -14.92 1.60 22.20
C LEU A 316 -15.19 2.77 21.25
N ALA A 317 -15.68 2.50 20.03
CA ALA A 317 -16.13 3.55 19.11
C ALA A 317 -17.29 4.36 19.73
N GLY A 318 -18.28 3.67 20.31
CA GLY A 318 -19.41 4.29 21.01
C GLY A 318 -18.98 5.11 22.23
N LEU A 319 -18.02 4.60 23.02
CA LEU A 319 -17.44 5.31 24.15
C LEU A 319 -16.69 6.57 23.71
N TRP A 320 -15.85 6.49 22.67
CA TRP A 320 -15.16 7.65 22.13
C TRP A 320 -16.15 8.70 21.62
N PHE A 321 -17.19 8.29 20.89
CA PHE A 321 -18.26 9.18 20.46
C PHE A 321 -18.96 9.84 21.65
N PHE A 322 -19.34 9.07 22.67
CA PHE A 322 -19.98 9.58 23.89
C PHE A 322 -19.09 10.60 24.60
N LEU A 323 -17.81 10.30 24.79
CA LEU A 323 -16.85 11.23 25.39
C LEU A 323 -16.68 12.50 24.54
N ALA A 324 -16.67 12.38 23.21
CA ALA A 324 -16.62 13.53 22.31
C ALA A 324 -17.86 14.43 22.47
N VAL A 325 -19.07 13.86 22.54
CA VAL A 325 -20.32 14.61 22.79
C VAL A 325 -20.30 15.33 24.14
N ARG A 326 -19.81 14.66 25.19
CA ARG A 326 -19.77 15.20 26.56
C ARG A 326 -18.63 16.18 26.81
N SER A 327 -17.63 16.20 25.93
CA SER A 327 -16.47 17.06 26.09
C SER A 327 -16.82 18.54 26.00
N ALA A 328 -16.02 19.35 26.72
CA ALA A 328 -16.05 20.80 26.61
C ALA A 328 -15.95 21.26 25.14
N ASP A 329 -14.98 20.73 24.40
CA ASP A 329 -14.74 21.01 22.98
C ASP A 329 -15.51 20.07 22.05
N ARG A 330 -16.81 19.84 22.32
CA ARG A 330 -17.62 18.87 21.56
C ARG A 330 -17.50 19.00 20.04
N ARG A 331 -17.46 20.23 19.50
CA ARG A 331 -17.38 20.47 18.05
C ARG A 331 -16.06 19.95 17.48
N LEU A 332 -14.95 20.27 18.14
CA LEU A 332 -13.62 19.80 17.77
C LEU A 332 -13.50 18.28 17.88
N ASN A 333 -13.89 17.71 19.03
CA ASN A 333 -13.70 16.28 19.28
C ASN A 333 -14.61 15.42 18.40
N LEU A 334 -15.85 15.86 18.11
CA LEU A 334 -16.73 15.19 17.15
C LEU A 334 -16.20 15.29 15.72
N PHE A 335 -15.59 16.42 15.35
CA PHE A 335 -14.94 16.55 14.03
C PHE A 335 -13.72 15.62 13.91
N CYS A 336 -12.91 15.52 14.97
CA CYS A 336 -11.76 14.61 15.03
C CYS A 336 -12.20 13.13 14.97
N PHE A 337 -13.28 12.77 15.66
CA PHE A 337 -13.94 11.47 15.55
C PHE A 337 -14.39 11.22 14.10
N ALA A 338 -15.13 12.16 13.50
CA ALA A 338 -15.60 12.02 12.14
C ALA A 338 -14.44 11.90 11.13
N TRP A 339 -13.37 12.70 11.28
CA TRP A 339 -12.16 12.59 10.44
C TRP A 339 -11.61 11.17 10.44
N TYR A 340 -11.44 10.56 11.61
CA TYR A 340 -10.88 9.22 11.75
C TYR A 340 -11.71 8.16 10.99
N PHE A 341 -13.02 8.11 11.24
CA PHE A 341 -13.89 7.11 10.62
C PHE A 341 -14.18 7.38 9.14
N VAL A 342 -14.38 8.65 8.76
CA VAL A 342 -14.71 9.02 7.38
C VAL A 342 -13.52 8.75 6.46
N VAL A 343 -12.29 9.12 6.86
CA VAL A 343 -11.10 8.89 6.02
C VAL A 343 -10.80 7.38 5.89
N LEU A 344 -11.07 6.58 6.93
CA LEU A 344 -10.90 5.12 6.88
C LEU A 344 -11.99 4.40 6.09
N SER A 345 -13.18 4.99 5.93
CA SER A 345 -14.36 4.27 5.41
C SER A 345 -14.17 3.60 4.04
N PRO A 346 -13.41 4.17 3.07
CA PRO A 346 -13.21 3.48 1.79
C PRO A 346 -12.41 2.19 1.94
N SER A 347 -11.31 2.21 2.71
CA SER A 347 -10.39 1.08 2.87
C SER A 347 -10.70 0.16 4.05
N SER A 348 -11.64 0.54 4.92
CA SER A 348 -11.95 -0.16 6.17
C SER A 348 -13.45 -0.18 6.49
N SER A 349 -14.31 -0.04 5.46
CA SER A 349 -15.75 -0.27 5.59
C SER A 349 -16.39 -0.63 4.25
N ILE A 350 -16.23 0.21 3.22
CA ILE A 350 -17.06 0.15 2.00
C ILE A 350 -16.49 -0.84 0.97
N VAL A 351 -15.17 -0.83 0.77
CA VAL A 351 -14.50 -1.68 -0.24
C VAL A 351 -13.79 -2.83 0.48
N PRO A 352 -14.21 -4.09 0.29
CA PRO A 352 -13.49 -5.24 0.79
C PRO A 352 -12.10 -5.30 0.18
N LEU A 353 -11.13 -5.59 1.02
CA LEU A 353 -9.75 -5.79 0.60
C LEU A 353 -9.30 -7.16 1.09
N HIS A 354 -8.35 -7.75 0.37
CA HIS A 354 -7.82 -9.07 0.70
C HIS A 354 -7.24 -9.12 2.13
N ASP A 355 -6.56 -8.05 2.55
CA ASP A 355 -6.04 -7.93 3.92
C ASP A 355 -7.05 -7.21 4.83
N ALA A 356 -7.37 -7.85 5.96
CA ALA A 356 -8.23 -7.28 7.00
C ALA A 356 -7.70 -5.95 7.54
N ALA A 357 -6.37 -5.83 7.68
CA ALA A 357 -5.69 -4.63 8.16
C ALA A 357 -4.36 -4.40 7.43
N ALA A 358 -4.00 -3.14 7.22
CA ALA A 358 -2.67 -2.70 6.80
C ALA A 358 -2.37 -1.33 7.44
N GLU A 359 -1.18 -1.14 8.00
CA GLU A 359 -0.89 -0.01 8.90
C GLU A 359 -0.83 1.31 8.13
N HIS A 360 -0.36 1.28 6.88
CA HIS A 360 -0.35 2.44 5.99
C HIS A 360 -1.76 3.03 5.74
N ARG A 361 -2.86 2.27 5.94
CA ARG A 361 -4.24 2.77 5.75
C ARG A 361 -4.62 3.86 6.74
N VAL A 362 -3.97 3.91 7.91
CA VAL A 362 -4.29 4.91 8.93
C VAL A 362 -3.49 6.20 8.78
N TYR A 363 -2.62 6.32 7.77
CA TYR A 363 -1.73 7.47 7.58
C TYR A 363 -2.48 8.81 7.77
N LEU A 364 -3.42 9.12 6.88
CA LEU A 364 -4.18 10.37 6.94
C LEU A 364 -5.26 10.37 8.04
N ALA A 365 -5.91 9.22 8.26
CA ALA A 365 -6.99 9.10 9.24
C ALA A 365 -6.51 9.32 10.67
N GLY A 366 -5.28 8.91 10.97
CA GLY A 366 -4.66 8.97 12.29
C GLY A 366 -4.62 10.38 12.87
N LEU A 367 -4.61 11.43 12.04
CA LEU A 367 -4.72 12.82 12.50
C LEU A 367 -5.97 13.08 13.36
N GLY A 368 -7.07 12.37 13.09
CA GLY A 368 -8.32 12.46 13.87
C GLY A 368 -8.17 11.96 15.31
N LEU A 369 -7.28 11.00 15.57
CA LEU A 369 -7.00 10.51 16.93
C LEU A 369 -5.80 11.22 17.55
N LEU A 370 -4.73 11.43 16.78
CA LEU A 370 -3.48 12.04 17.24
C LEU A 370 -3.67 13.49 17.70
N PHE A 371 -4.58 14.26 17.08
CA PHE A 371 -4.77 15.66 17.46
C PHE A 371 -5.38 15.84 18.86
N PRO A 372 -6.49 15.19 19.24
CA PRO A 372 -6.96 15.17 20.62
C PRO A 372 -5.91 14.66 21.62
N CYS A 373 -5.18 13.58 21.29
CA CYS A 373 -4.12 13.04 22.16
C CYS A 373 -2.99 14.05 22.39
N ALA A 374 -2.51 14.71 21.33
CA ALA A 374 -1.48 15.74 21.43
C ALA A 374 -1.95 16.94 22.27
N ARG A 375 -3.24 17.29 22.20
CA ARG A 375 -3.81 18.35 23.03
C ARG A 375 -3.83 17.97 24.50
N LEU A 376 -4.28 16.76 24.82
CA LEU A 376 -4.27 16.23 26.19
C LEU A 376 -2.84 16.19 26.75
N LEU A 377 -1.88 15.72 25.96
CA LEU A 377 -0.46 15.70 26.32
C LEU A 377 0.08 17.11 26.60
N HIS A 378 -0.28 18.07 25.75
CA HIS A 378 0.12 19.47 25.92
C HIS A 378 -0.47 20.09 27.20
N SER A 379 -1.64 19.62 27.65
CA SER A 379 -2.31 20.10 28.86
C SER A 379 -2.03 19.28 30.13
N ALA A 380 -1.29 18.16 30.04
CA ALA A 380 -1.21 17.15 31.11
C ALA A 380 -0.50 17.59 32.41
N ALA A 381 0.32 18.63 32.37
CA ALA A 381 0.98 19.18 33.56
C ALA A 381 0.44 20.57 33.92
N PRO A 382 0.60 21.09 35.14
CA PRO A 382 0.23 22.47 35.48
C PRO A 382 1.33 23.46 35.06
N ARG A 383 2.61 23.05 35.13
CA ARG A 383 3.79 23.89 34.88
C ARG A 383 4.39 23.70 33.47
N PRO A 384 5.03 24.71 32.86
CA PRO A 384 5.55 24.63 31.50
C PRO A 384 6.74 23.67 31.32
N VAL A 385 7.61 23.55 32.33
CA VAL A 385 8.82 22.70 32.24
C VAL A 385 8.47 21.19 32.18
N PRO A 386 7.63 20.63 33.07
CA PRO A 386 7.23 19.24 32.97
C PRO A 386 6.46 18.90 31.68
N LYS A 387 5.62 19.83 31.18
CA LYS A 387 4.91 19.67 29.88
C LYS A 387 5.86 19.50 28.71
N THR A 388 6.84 20.39 28.62
CA THR A 388 7.81 20.40 27.52
C THR A 388 8.73 19.19 27.60
N ALA A 389 9.18 18.81 28.80
CA ALA A 389 9.94 17.59 29.01
C ALA A 389 9.16 16.33 28.58
N LEU A 390 7.89 16.20 28.96
CA LEU A 390 7.05 15.06 28.57
C LEU A 390 6.81 15.02 27.05
N ALA A 391 6.51 16.16 26.43
CA ALA A 391 6.35 16.23 24.98
C ALA A 391 7.64 15.84 24.24
N VAL A 392 8.79 16.35 24.69
CA VAL A 392 10.11 15.99 24.13
C VAL A 392 10.39 14.50 24.32
N PHE A 393 10.11 13.94 25.49
CA PHE A 393 10.27 12.51 25.75
C PHE A 393 9.46 11.66 24.78
N VAL A 394 8.17 12.00 24.57
CA VAL A 394 7.31 11.30 23.60
C VAL A 394 7.88 11.40 22.18
N LEU A 395 8.31 12.59 21.76
CA LEU A 395 8.89 12.78 20.42
C LEU A 395 10.20 12.01 20.23
N VAL A 396 11.06 11.96 21.25
CA VAL A 396 12.30 11.15 21.22
C VAL A 396 11.96 9.67 21.15
N LEU A 397 11.02 9.19 21.97
CA LEU A 397 10.59 7.79 21.94
C LEU A 397 10.05 7.40 20.56
N LEU A 398 9.14 8.21 19.99
CA LEU A 398 8.60 7.96 18.65
C LEU A 398 9.70 7.98 17.59
N SER A 399 10.66 8.90 17.68
CA SER A 399 11.81 8.96 16.78
C SER A 399 12.65 7.69 16.84
N LEU A 400 12.97 7.21 18.05
CA LEU A 400 13.73 5.97 18.25
C LEU A 400 13.00 4.74 17.70
N LEU A 401 11.69 4.64 17.94
CA LEU A 401 10.86 3.56 17.41
C LEU A 401 10.79 3.62 15.88
N THR A 402 10.74 4.80 15.28
CA THR A 402 10.71 4.96 13.81
C THR A 402 12.05 4.56 13.19
N VAL A 403 13.17 5.01 13.76
CA VAL A 403 14.52 4.57 13.31
C VAL A 403 14.65 3.05 13.40
N GLN A 404 14.18 2.45 14.50
CA GLN A 404 14.17 0.99 14.67
C GLN A 404 13.27 0.30 13.64
N ARG A 405 12.09 0.87 13.37
CA ARG A 405 11.14 0.33 12.39
C ARG A 405 11.69 0.39 10.98
N ASN A 406 12.40 1.47 10.61
CA ASN A 406 13.05 1.60 9.30
C ASN A 406 14.10 0.50 9.07
N ARG A 407 14.81 0.05 10.12
CA ARG A 407 15.79 -1.05 10.02
C ARG A 407 15.16 -2.39 9.64
N VAL A 408 13.87 -2.60 9.95
CA VAL A 408 13.15 -3.82 9.53
C VAL A 408 13.07 -3.89 8.00
N TRP A 409 13.01 -2.74 7.33
CA TRP A 409 12.89 -2.63 5.87
C TRP A 409 14.24 -2.72 5.13
N HIS A 410 15.35 -3.01 5.82
CA HIS A 410 16.69 -3.07 5.21
C HIS A 410 16.87 -4.22 4.21
N SER A 411 16.08 -5.28 4.30
CA SER A 411 16.12 -6.42 3.38
C SER A 411 14.81 -7.19 3.39
N GLU A 412 14.56 -7.96 2.32
CA GLU A 412 13.45 -8.91 2.25
C GLU A 412 13.48 -9.88 3.44
N VAL A 413 14.65 -10.41 3.79
CA VAL A 413 14.80 -11.33 4.93
C VAL A 413 14.42 -10.65 6.24
N SER A 414 14.93 -9.45 6.53
CA SER A 414 14.61 -8.74 7.78
C SER A 414 13.13 -8.37 7.87
N LEU A 415 12.52 -7.94 6.75
CA LEU A 415 11.11 -7.56 6.69
C LEU A 415 10.21 -8.76 6.99
N TRP A 416 10.41 -9.86 6.27
CA TRP A 416 9.54 -11.03 6.40
C TRP A 416 9.84 -11.86 7.63
N GLN A 417 11.07 -11.81 8.15
CA GLN A 417 11.41 -12.39 9.44
C GLN A 417 10.68 -11.68 10.59
N ASP A 418 10.59 -10.35 10.54
CA ASP A 418 9.81 -9.55 11.49
C ASP A 418 8.31 -9.89 11.39
N ALA A 419 7.76 -9.95 10.17
CA ALA A 419 6.36 -10.32 9.95
C ALA A 419 6.05 -11.74 10.42
N TYR A 420 6.91 -12.71 10.11
CA TYR A 420 6.76 -14.10 10.54
C TYR A 420 6.78 -14.24 12.06
N ARG A 421 7.69 -13.55 12.77
CA ARG A 421 7.72 -13.56 14.25
C ARG A 421 6.42 -13.03 14.86
N LYS A 422 5.81 -12.03 14.22
CA LYS A 422 4.61 -11.35 14.72
C LYS A 422 3.31 -12.01 14.25
N SER A 423 3.37 -12.85 13.23
CA SER A 423 2.22 -13.53 12.63
C SER A 423 2.62 -14.90 12.07
N PRO A 424 3.05 -15.85 12.93
CA PRO A 424 3.64 -17.12 12.49
C PRO A 424 2.64 -18.05 11.79
N GLY A 425 1.34 -17.85 12.00
CA GLY A 425 0.27 -18.63 11.35
C GLY A 425 -0.12 -18.13 9.96
N LYS A 426 0.52 -17.08 9.43
CA LYS A 426 0.24 -16.58 8.07
C LYS A 426 1.17 -17.21 7.04
N VAL A 427 0.59 -17.58 5.90
CA VAL A 427 1.32 -18.14 4.76
C VAL A 427 2.22 -17.08 4.09
N ARG A 428 1.73 -15.84 3.89
CA ARG A 428 2.46 -14.81 3.15
C ARG A 428 3.85 -14.52 3.74
N PRO A 429 4.03 -14.33 5.07
CA PRO A 429 5.35 -14.14 5.65
C PRO A 429 6.27 -15.34 5.50
N LEU A 430 5.75 -16.57 5.65
CA LEU A 430 6.53 -17.80 5.45
C LEU A 430 7.09 -17.89 4.04
N VAL A 431 6.23 -17.73 3.03
CA VAL A 431 6.62 -17.85 1.61
C VAL A 431 7.60 -16.76 1.20
N ASN A 432 7.35 -15.52 1.61
CA ASN A 432 8.24 -14.42 1.26
C ASN A 432 9.57 -14.47 2.03
N LEU A 433 9.58 -14.90 3.29
CA LEU A 433 10.82 -15.14 4.03
C LEU A 433 11.64 -16.28 3.40
N ALA A 434 10.99 -17.38 3.02
CA ALA A 434 11.64 -18.49 2.33
C ALA A 434 12.26 -18.05 1.00
N ARG A 435 11.56 -17.20 0.23
CA ARG A 435 12.11 -16.61 -1.00
C ARG A 435 13.32 -15.73 -0.70
N GLY A 436 13.23 -14.84 0.28
CA GLY A 436 14.35 -13.99 0.69
C GLY A 436 15.58 -14.80 1.13
N LEU A 437 15.38 -15.88 1.89
CA LEU A 437 16.45 -16.78 2.32
C LEU A 437 17.06 -17.58 1.17
N THR A 438 16.25 -17.95 0.16
CA THR A 438 16.72 -18.60 -1.06
C THR A 438 17.69 -17.67 -1.81
N VAL A 439 17.32 -16.40 -2.00
CA VAL A 439 18.19 -15.39 -2.63
C VAL A 439 19.46 -15.15 -1.79
N ALA A 440 19.36 -15.21 -0.46
CA ALA A 440 20.51 -15.09 0.44
C ALA A 440 21.39 -16.35 0.53
N GLY A 441 21.11 -17.40 -0.27
CA GLY A 441 21.85 -18.66 -0.28
C GLY A 441 21.60 -19.58 0.93
N ARG A 442 20.66 -19.23 1.81
CA ARG A 442 20.28 -20.01 3.02
C ARG A 442 19.20 -21.03 2.70
N GLU A 443 19.48 -21.88 1.72
CA GLU A 443 18.50 -22.79 1.13
C GLU A 443 17.92 -23.81 2.13
N GLY A 444 18.69 -24.23 3.13
CA GLY A 444 18.22 -25.17 4.17
C GLY A 444 17.05 -24.60 4.96
N GLU A 445 17.18 -23.35 5.40
CA GLU A 445 16.14 -22.64 6.13
C GLU A 445 14.95 -22.28 5.23
N ALA A 446 15.23 -21.89 3.98
CA ALA A 446 14.18 -21.65 2.99
C ALA A 446 13.29 -22.88 2.76
N ALA A 447 13.90 -24.06 2.58
CA ALA A 447 13.17 -25.31 2.40
C ALA A 447 12.26 -25.62 3.60
N ALA A 448 12.77 -25.48 4.83
CA ALA A 448 11.98 -25.71 6.04
C ALA A 448 10.77 -24.77 6.15
N LEU A 449 10.90 -23.51 5.70
CA LEU A 449 9.81 -22.54 5.68
C LEU A 449 8.79 -22.81 4.57
N TYR A 450 9.22 -23.24 3.38
CA TYR A 450 8.30 -23.68 2.33
C TYR A 450 7.54 -24.94 2.76
N GLU A 451 8.18 -25.88 3.46
CA GLU A 451 7.48 -27.02 4.04
C GLU A 451 6.49 -26.59 5.12
N ALA A 452 6.85 -25.59 5.93
CA ALA A 452 5.94 -25.02 6.92
C ALA A 452 4.72 -24.34 6.27
N SER A 453 4.91 -23.59 5.17
CA SER A 453 3.79 -22.98 4.45
C SER A 453 2.88 -24.04 3.83
N LEU A 454 3.44 -25.14 3.31
CA LEU A 454 2.67 -26.26 2.76
C LEU A 454 1.90 -27.06 3.83
N ARG A 455 2.37 -27.08 5.08
CA ARG A 455 1.59 -27.63 6.21
C ARG A 455 0.37 -26.77 6.53
N LEU A 456 0.45 -25.45 6.35
CA LEU A 456 -0.69 -24.54 6.54
C LEU A 456 -1.65 -24.55 5.35
N ASN A 457 -1.12 -24.61 4.14
CA ASN A 457 -1.90 -24.72 2.92
C ASN A 457 -1.14 -25.57 1.88
N PRO A 458 -1.55 -26.82 1.64
CA PRO A 458 -0.89 -27.70 0.67
C PRO A 458 -0.98 -27.21 -0.78
N ASN A 459 -1.99 -26.39 -1.10
CA ASN A 459 -2.32 -25.95 -2.47
C ASN A 459 -1.73 -24.57 -2.78
N LEU A 460 -0.47 -24.34 -2.38
CA LEU A 460 0.26 -23.11 -2.68
C LEU A 460 1.18 -23.32 -3.87
N PHE A 461 0.84 -22.75 -5.03
CA PHE A 461 1.68 -22.81 -6.23
C PHE A 461 3.12 -22.36 -5.91
N ALA A 462 3.28 -21.16 -5.35
CA ALA A 462 4.59 -20.58 -5.07
C ALA A 462 5.45 -21.43 -4.11
N SER A 463 4.85 -22.12 -3.13
CA SER A 463 5.64 -22.98 -2.22
C SER A 463 6.02 -24.30 -2.88
N ASN A 464 5.10 -24.94 -3.62
CA ASN A 464 5.41 -26.15 -4.37
C ASN A 464 6.48 -25.87 -5.44
N TYR A 465 6.33 -24.81 -6.24
CA TYR A 465 7.28 -24.45 -7.29
C TYR A 465 8.68 -24.14 -6.74
N ASN A 466 8.78 -23.24 -5.76
CA ASN A 466 10.10 -22.82 -5.25
C ASN A 466 10.80 -23.93 -4.45
N LEU A 467 10.05 -24.76 -3.73
CA LEU A 467 10.62 -25.92 -3.05
C LEU A 467 11.12 -26.97 -4.07
N ALA A 468 10.41 -27.16 -5.17
CA ALA A 468 10.86 -28.03 -6.26
C ALA A 468 12.18 -27.53 -6.88
N GLU A 469 12.32 -26.22 -7.11
CA GLU A 469 13.57 -25.64 -7.59
C GLU A 469 14.74 -25.88 -6.61
N LEU A 470 14.51 -25.74 -5.30
CA LEU A 470 15.54 -26.01 -4.29
C LEU A 470 15.97 -27.48 -4.32
N TYR A 471 15.02 -28.41 -4.47
CA TYR A 471 15.35 -29.83 -4.60
C TYR A 471 16.11 -30.13 -5.89
N LEU A 472 15.72 -29.50 -7.01
CA LEU A 472 16.42 -29.64 -8.29
C LEU A 472 17.87 -29.13 -8.20
N ARG A 473 18.11 -27.97 -7.56
CA ARG A 473 19.45 -27.41 -7.34
C ARG A 473 20.35 -28.34 -6.50
N ARG A 474 19.75 -29.15 -5.60
CA ARG A 474 20.45 -30.15 -4.79
C ARG A 474 20.64 -31.50 -5.50
N GLY A 475 20.17 -31.65 -6.73
CA GLY A 475 20.22 -32.89 -7.49
C GLY A 475 19.12 -33.90 -7.13
N ASP A 476 18.16 -33.53 -6.27
CA ASP A 476 17.03 -34.40 -5.92
C ASP A 476 15.89 -34.22 -6.93
N ALA A 477 16.08 -34.81 -8.10
CA ALA A 477 15.14 -34.72 -9.20
C ALA A 477 13.79 -35.40 -8.90
N ASP A 478 13.74 -36.40 -8.01
CA ASP A 478 12.50 -37.10 -7.66
C ASP A 478 11.57 -36.20 -6.85
N ARG A 479 12.08 -35.55 -5.79
CA ARG A 479 11.29 -34.57 -5.04
C ARG A 479 10.94 -33.36 -5.89
N ALA A 480 11.87 -32.89 -6.73
CA ALA A 480 11.59 -31.78 -7.65
C ALA A 480 10.42 -32.11 -8.57
N LEU A 481 10.40 -33.29 -9.20
CA LEU A 481 9.32 -33.75 -10.07
C LEU A 481 7.99 -33.81 -9.31
N MET A 482 7.97 -34.41 -8.12
CA MET A 482 6.75 -34.47 -7.29
C MET A 482 6.17 -33.07 -7.01
N PHE A 483 7.00 -32.11 -6.59
CA PHE A 483 6.53 -30.77 -6.24
C PHE A 483 6.20 -29.92 -7.47
N PHE A 484 6.94 -30.02 -8.57
CA PHE A 484 6.57 -29.36 -9.83
C PHE A 484 5.27 -29.90 -10.40
N SER A 485 5.02 -31.22 -10.34
CA SER A 485 3.74 -31.81 -10.75
C SER A 485 2.58 -31.28 -9.91
N ARG A 486 2.76 -31.13 -8.58
CA ARG A 486 1.76 -30.47 -7.72
C ARG A 486 1.53 -29.02 -8.14
N ALA A 487 2.59 -28.26 -8.41
CA ALA A 487 2.47 -26.87 -8.85
C ALA A 487 1.69 -26.77 -10.17
N ALA A 488 2.00 -27.60 -11.16
CA ALA A 488 1.28 -27.67 -12.44
C ALA A 488 -0.18 -28.12 -12.30
N ASN A 489 -0.50 -28.95 -11.30
CA ASN A 489 -1.88 -29.33 -11.00
C ASN A 489 -2.66 -28.21 -10.29
N ILE A 490 -1.99 -27.40 -9.46
CA ILE A 490 -2.61 -26.27 -8.75
C ILE A 490 -2.92 -25.14 -9.74
N ASP A 491 -1.97 -24.80 -10.61
CA ASP A 491 -2.16 -23.81 -11.66
C ASP A 491 -1.64 -24.33 -13.02
N PRO A 492 -2.52 -24.94 -13.82
CA PRO A 492 -2.17 -25.51 -15.13
C PRO A 492 -1.91 -24.49 -16.23
N GLN A 493 -2.02 -23.19 -15.94
CA GLN A 493 -1.80 -22.12 -16.91
C GLN A 493 -0.42 -21.46 -16.76
N VAL A 494 0.39 -21.91 -15.80
CA VAL A 494 1.74 -21.37 -15.59
C VAL A 494 2.76 -22.15 -16.44
N PRO A 495 3.29 -21.56 -17.52
CA PRO A 495 4.18 -22.27 -18.44
C PRO A 495 5.47 -22.75 -17.77
N GLU A 496 5.98 -22.02 -16.77
CA GLU A 496 7.24 -22.30 -16.09
C GLU A 496 7.22 -23.66 -15.36
N ALA A 497 6.08 -24.06 -14.78
CA ALA A 497 5.95 -25.36 -14.11
C ALA A 497 6.05 -26.51 -15.12
N HIS A 498 5.38 -26.37 -16.28
CA HIS A 498 5.47 -27.35 -17.36
C HIS A 498 6.87 -27.37 -17.99
N GLY A 499 7.51 -26.21 -18.19
CA GLY A 499 8.87 -26.12 -18.69
C GLY A 499 9.88 -26.87 -17.80
N LYS A 500 9.77 -26.73 -16.48
CA LYS A 500 10.63 -27.43 -15.51
C LYS A 500 10.39 -28.93 -15.47
N LEU A 501 9.13 -29.38 -15.54
CA LEU A 501 8.82 -30.81 -15.68
C LEU A 501 9.44 -31.38 -16.96
N GLY A 502 9.26 -30.69 -18.08
CA GLY A 502 9.83 -31.09 -19.37
C GLY A 502 11.35 -31.18 -19.36
N GLU A 503 12.04 -30.22 -18.72
CA GLU A 503 13.49 -30.23 -18.51
C GLU A 503 13.95 -31.46 -17.71
N ILE A 504 13.26 -31.79 -16.61
CA ILE A 504 13.58 -32.95 -15.78
C ILE A 504 13.38 -34.25 -16.56
N TYR A 505 12.22 -34.42 -17.21
CA TYR A 505 11.94 -35.62 -18.02
C TYR A 505 12.92 -35.80 -19.18
N LEU A 506 13.33 -34.70 -19.83
CA LEU A 506 14.35 -34.73 -20.88
C LEU A 506 15.68 -35.26 -20.32
N SER A 507 16.11 -34.78 -19.14
CA SER A 507 17.34 -35.25 -18.49
C SER A 507 17.29 -36.73 -18.09
N ARG A 508 16.09 -37.24 -17.77
CA ARG A 508 15.82 -38.65 -17.42
C ARG A 508 15.60 -39.57 -18.61
N ARG A 509 15.64 -39.03 -19.84
CA ARG A 509 15.35 -39.77 -21.07
C ARG A 509 13.91 -40.25 -21.21
N GLU A 510 12.98 -39.59 -20.52
CA GLU A 510 11.54 -39.86 -20.58
C GLU A 510 10.91 -39.00 -21.68
N TRP A 511 11.19 -39.36 -22.93
CA TRP A 511 10.95 -38.51 -24.11
C TRP A 511 9.49 -38.13 -24.35
N ASP A 512 8.54 -39.01 -24.04
CA ASP A 512 7.10 -38.74 -24.22
C ASP A 512 6.59 -37.72 -23.20
N GLN A 513 7.01 -37.83 -21.95
CA GLN A 513 6.65 -36.87 -20.90
C GLN A 513 7.32 -35.52 -21.12
N ALA A 514 8.59 -35.52 -21.54
CA ALA A 514 9.31 -34.31 -21.93
C ALA A 514 8.58 -33.57 -23.05
N ASP A 515 8.19 -34.27 -24.12
CA ASP A 515 7.46 -33.69 -25.26
C ASP A 515 6.14 -33.05 -24.81
N THR A 516 5.35 -33.79 -24.03
CA THR A 516 4.04 -33.37 -23.53
C THR A 516 4.14 -32.07 -22.72
N HIS A 517 5.03 -32.04 -21.73
CA HIS A 517 5.17 -30.89 -20.85
C HIS A 517 5.82 -29.69 -21.55
N LEU A 518 6.83 -29.90 -22.40
CA LEU A 518 7.46 -28.80 -23.11
C LEU A 518 6.54 -28.16 -24.15
N LYS A 519 5.75 -28.96 -24.89
CA LYS A 519 4.72 -28.45 -25.81
C LYS A 519 3.69 -27.63 -25.06
N ARG A 520 3.20 -28.14 -23.92
CA ARG A 520 2.24 -27.39 -23.07
C ARG A 520 2.81 -26.04 -22.62
N ALA A 521 4.08 -26.00 -22.23
CA ALA A 521 4.75 -24.75 -21.85
C ALA A 521 4.80 -23.73 -23.00
N VAL A 522 5.05 -24.19 -24.24
CA VAL A 522 5.07 -23.35 -25.45
C VAL A 522 3.66 -22.94 -25.90
N GLU A 523 2.66 -23.80 -25.74
CA GLU A 523 1.25 -23.45 -25.98
C GLU A 523 0.78 -22.31 -25.06
N LEU A 524 1.12 -22.41 -23.77
CA LEU A 524 0.79 -21.40 -22.76
C LEU A 524 1.55 -20.10 -22.97
N ASN A 525 2.83 -20.19 -23.34
CA ASN A 525 3.66 -19.05 -23.67
C ASN A 525 4.47 -19.30 -24.95
N PRO A 526 3.98 -18.84 -26.11
CA PRO A 526 4.69 -18.96 -27.40
C PRO A 526 6.02 -18.21 -27.47
N ARG A 527 6.42 -17.48 -26.42
CA ARG A 527 7.72 -16.81 -26.30
C ARG A 527 8.63 -17.48 -25.28
N TYR A 528 8.31 -18.69 -24.79
CA TYR A 528 9.13 -19.38 -23.81
C TYR A 528 10.37 -20.04 -24.46
N ALA A 529 11.42 -19.24 -24.65
CA ALA A 529 12.64 -19.64 -25.37
C ALA A 529 13.30 -20.92 -24.83
N VAL A 530 13.33 -21.09 -23.50
CA VAL A 530 13.92 -22.28 -22.84
C VAL A 530 13.17 -23.56 -23.22
N ALA A 531 11.83 -23.53 -23.20
CA ALA A 531 11.01 -24.69 -23.57
C ALA A 531 11.20 -25.05 -25.05
N MET A 532 11.26 -24.05 -25.94
CA MET A 532 11.53 -24.26 -27.36
C MET A 532 12.93 -24.85 -27.61
N ARG A 533 13.96 -24.37 -26.91
CA ARG A 533 15.30 -24.95 -27.00
C ARG A 533 15.28 -26.43 -26.61
N ASN A 534 14.59 -26.77 -25.52
CA ASN A 534 14.50 -28.15 -25.04
C ASN A 534 13.69 -29.05 -26.01
N LEU A 535 12.65 -28.53 -26.66
CA LEU A 535 11.97 -29.24 -27.76
C LEU A 535 12.88 -29.44 -28.97
N GLY A 536 13.70 -28.45 -29.31
CA GLY A 536 14.71 -28.56 -30.36
C GLY A 536 15.67 -29.71 -30.09
N VAL A 537 16.21 -29.78 -28.86
CA VAL A 537 17.07 -30.87 -28.41
C VAL A 537 16.34 -32.22 -28.48
N LEU A 538 15.12 -32.28 -27.96
CA LEU A 538 14.29 -33.50 -27.94
C LEU A 538 14.06 -34.06 -29.35
N HIS A 539 13.61 -33.21 -30.27
CA HIS A 539 13.26 -33.63 -31.62
C HIS A 539 14.48 -33.92 -32.49
N TYR A 540 15.52 -33.08 -32.42
CA TYR A 540 16.71 -33.21 -33.26
C TYR A 540 17.55 -34.44 -32.88
N PHE A 541 17.83 -34.63 -31.59
CA PHE A 541 18.77 -35.66 -31.13
C PHE A 541 18.09 -36.97 -30.73
N TYR A 542 16.87 -36.93 -30.19
CA TYR A 542 16.27 -38.11 -29.54
C TYR A 542 15.06 -38.69 -30.29
N ARG A 543 14.30 -37.89 -31.04
CA ARG A 543 13.19 -38.38 -31.89
C ARG A 543 13.56 -38.60 -33.35
N ASN A 544 14.76 -38.18 -33.76
CA ASN A 544 15.20 -38.17 -35.15
C ASN A 544 14.29 -37.36 -36.09
N ASP A 545 13.51 -36.42 -35.55
CA ASP A 545 12.73 -35.45 -36.31
C ASP A 545 13.53 -34.15 -36.41
N ARG A 546 14.57 -34.21 -37.25
CA ARG A 546 15.53 -33.11 -37.39
C ARG A 546 14.87 -31.84 -37.88
N ARG A 547 13.88 -31.97 -38.78
CA ARG A 547 13.13 -30.83 -39.32
C ARG A 547 12.39 -30.09 -38.21
N ALA A 548 11.63 -30.80 -37.36
CA ALA A 548 10.97 -30.17 -36.22
C ALA A 548 11.98 -29.58 -35.23
N GLY A 549 13.07 -30.30 -34.94
CA GLY A 549 14.15 -29.84 -34.07
C GLY A 549 14.77 -28.51 -34.52
N LEU A 550 15.12 -28.39 -35.80
CA LEU A 550 15.65 -27.16 -36.40
C LEU A 550 14.63 -26.01 -36.37
N THR A 551 13.34 -26.32 -36.56
CA THR A 551 12.27 -25.30 -36.48
C THR A 551 12.20 -24.71 -35.07
N TYR A 552 12.22 -25.55 -34.04
CA TYR A 552 12.26 -25.08 -32.65
C TYR A 552 13.54 -24.31 -32.33
N PHE A 553 14.68 -24.77 -32.85
CA PHE A 553 15.98 -24.10 -32.71
C PHE A 553 16.02 -22.70 -33.33
N ALA A 554 15.48 -22.54 -34.54
CA ALA A 554 15.35 -21.23 -35.18
C ALA A 554 14.47 -20.31 -34.33
N ARG A 555 13.32 -20.81 -33.88
CA ARG A 555 12.37 -20.00 -33.10
C ARG A 555 12.93 -19.57 -31.74
N THR A 556 13.67 -20.42 -31.05
CA THR A 556 14.28 -20.03 -29.77
C THR A 556 15.36 -18.96 -29.96
N LEU A 557 16.14 -18.99 -31.06
CA LEU A 557 17.11 -17.94 -31.37
C LEU A 557 16.47 -16.62 -31.80
N GLU A 558 15.28 -16.64 -32.42
CA GLU A 558 14.51 -15.42 -32.68
C GLU A 558 14.08 -14.74 -31.36
N LEU A 559 13.75 -15.55 -30.34
CA LEU A 559 13.27 -15.06 -29.06
C LEU A 559 14.40 -14.62 -28.12
N ASP A 560 15.48 -15.40 -28.07
CA ASP A 560 16.69 -15.10 -27.31
C ASP A 560 17.95 -15.46 -28.13
N PRO A 561 18.47 -14.49 -28.90
CA PRO A 561 19.68 -14.69 -29.70
C PRO A 561 20.94 -14.94 -28.87
N ALA A 562 20.96 -14.55 -27.60
CA ALA A 562 22.14 -14.61 -26.73
C ALA A 562 22.07 -15.76 -25.70
N GLN A 563 21.08 -16.65 -25.81
CA GLN A 563 20.87 -17.73 -24.86
C GLN A 563 22.07 -18.68 -24.70
N PRO A 564 22.20 -19.37 -23.55
CA PRO A 564 23.17 -20.44 -23.39
C PRO A 564 23.03 -21.50 -24.48
N GLY A 565 24.14 -21.78 -25.17
CA GLY A 565 24.17 -22.72 -26.29
C GLY A 565 23.80 -22.12 -27.66
N ALA A 566 23.51 -20.81 -27.75
CA ALA A 566 23.11 -20.17 -29.00
C ALA A 566 24.04 -20.45 -30.19
N GLU A 567 25.36 -20.45 -29.96
CA GLU A 567 26.33 -20.71 -31.02
C GLU A 567 26.25 -22.13 -31.57
N LYS A 568 26.06 -23.13 -30.69
CA LYS A 568 25.82 -24.51 -31.11
C LYS A 568 24.53 -24.62 -31.92
N ILE A 569 23.48 -23.93 -31.49
CA ILE A 569 22.19 -23.92 -32.21
C ILE A 569 22.37 -23.31 -33.61
N ARG A 570 23.12 -22.20 -33.76
CA ARG A 570 23.44 -21.62 -35.07
C ARG A 570 24.20 -22.60 -35.97
N GLN A 571 25.15 -23.34 -35.41
CA GLN A 571 25.88 -24.37 -36.17
C GLN A 571 24.96 -25.49 -36.65
N LEU A 572 24.06 -26.00 -35.78
CA LEU A 572 23.06 -27.01 -36.16
C LEU A 572 22.12 -26.50 -37.27
N LEU A 573 21.70 -25.24 -37.20
CA LEU A 573 20.90 -24.61 -38.25
C LEU A 573 21.67 -24.48 -39.57
N ALA A 574 22.97 -24.16 -39.52
CA ALA A 574 23.81 -24.05 -40.71
C ALA A 574 24.01 -25.40 -41.41
N TRP A 575 24.10 -26.51 -40.66
CA TRP A 575 24.18 -27.85 -41.25
C TRP A 575 22.84 -28.40 -41.74
N GLY A 576 21.73 -27.83 -41.27
CA GLY A 576 20.39 -28.30 -41.62
C GLY A 576 20.14 -29.74 -41.18
N GLU A 577 19.40 -30.49 -42.00
CA GLU A 577 18.99 -31.87 -41.68
C GLU A 577 20.13 -32.91 -41.83
N THR A 578 21.27 -32.51 -42.43
CA THR A 578 22.42 -33.37 -42.74
C THR A 578 23.69 -32.89 -42.01
N PRO A 579 23.82 -33.14 -40.69
CA PRO A 579 25.00 -32.78 -39.93
C PRO A 579 26.24 -33.60 -40.33
N PRO A 580 27.46 -33.10 -40.06
CA PRO A 580 28.70 -33.84 -40.25
C PRO A 580 28.73 -35.11 -39.39
N ALA A 581 29.63 -36.05 -39.72
CA ALA A 581 29.69 -37.39 -39.12
C ALA A 581 29.81 -37.40 -37.57
N ASN A 582 30.34 -36.34 -36.96
CA ASN A 582 30.41 -36.15 -35.51
C ASN A 582 29.80 -34.79 -35.13
N PRO A 583 28.47 -34.68 -35.01
CA PRO A 583 27.85 -33.45 -34.53
C PRO A 583 28.23 -33.20 -33.06
N PRO A 584 28.20 -31.94 -32.60
CA PRO A 584 28.40 -31.59 -31.20
C PRO A 584 27.32 -32.29 -30.36
N PRO A 585 27.68 -32.75 -29.15
CA PRO A 585 26.72 -33.37 -28.25
C PRO A 585 25.62 -32.37 -27.84
N PRO A 586 24.43 -32.90 -27.48
CA PRO A 586 23.24 -32.12 -27.16
C PRO A 586 23.43 -31.02 -26.11
#